data_AF-A0A5C5SE65-F1
#
_entry.id   AF-A0A5C5SE65-F1
#
_cell.length_a   1.000
_cell.length_b   1.000
_cell.length_c   1.000
_cell.angle_alpha   90.00
_cell.angle_beta   90.00
_cell.angle_gamma   90.00
#
_symmetry.space_group_name_H-M   'P 1'
#
loop_
_entity.id
_entity.type
_entity.pdbx_description
1 polymer ?
#
loop_
_entity_poly.entity_id
_entity_poly.type
_entity_poly.pdbx_seq_one_letter_code
_entity_poly.pdbx_strand_id
1 'polypeptide(L)'
;MNADNNRARVNLIVIHHNAGTSDEAARRTWYVATGVGTSAHYQVADDKIWGCVGEESVAYHAGDYPTNQRSIGIEHLNNSGAPNWTISEATYRNSAKLIADICQRYGIPIDRNHIVPHQSISATACPGDIDLDKLVRMAQEVAKGASLAKSETVAQSGSFRVKVVVKDLNVRKAPSLSAAKSGVAKMGVYTITETKTADGHEWGKLKSGAGWIALTYVKRL
;
A
#
# COMPACT_ATOMS: atom_id res chain seq x y z
N MET A 1 1.38 -17.25 18.60
CA MET A 1 2.14 -15.98 18.74
C MET A 1 1.59 -15.22 19.94
N ASN A 2 2.43 -14.48 20.66
CA ASN A 2 2.00 -13.67 21.80
C ASN A 2 1.25 -12.44 21.30
N ALA A 3 -0.09 -12.45 21.34
CA ALA A 3 -0.91 -11.33 20.91
C ALA A 3 -2.29 -11.40 21.58
N ASP A 4 -2.99 -10.29 21.58
CA ASP A 4 -4.39 -10.19 21.99
C ASP A 4 -5.21 -9.31 21.03
N ASN A 5 -6.49 -9.11 21.33
CA ASN A 5 -7.41 -8.35 20.47
C ASN A 5 -7.83 -6.98 21.06
N ASN A 6 -7.11 -6.47 22.07
CA ASN A 6 -7.38 -5.18 22.72
C ASN A 6 -6.80 -4.00 21.92
N ARG A 7 -7.05 -4.00 20.61
CA ARG A 7 -6.50 -3.04 19.66
C ARG A 7 -7.12 -1.66 19.83
N ALA A 8 -6.27 -0.65 20.04
CA ALA A 8 -6.65 0.76 19.93
C ALA A 8 -6.47 1.25 18.48
N ARG A 9 -6.93 2.47 18.18
CA ARG A 9 -6.71 3.07 16.86
C ARG A 9 -5.20 3.15 16.58
N VAL A 10 -4.75 2.47 15.53
CA VAL A 10 -3.37 2.51 15.09
C VAL A 10 -3.03 3.93 14.65
N ASN A 11 -1.99 4.50 15.24
CA ASN A 11 -1.46 5.81 14.89
C ASN A 11 0.07 5.90 14.96
N LEU A 12 0.75 4.77 15.13
CA LEU A 12 2.20 4.73 15.30
C LEU A 12 2.78 3.51 14.56
N ILE A 13 3.99 3.66 14.07
CA ILE A 13 4.86 2.58 13.61
C ILE A 13 6.12 2.62 14.47
N VAL A 14 6.45 1.50 15.12
CA VAL A 14 7.69 1.36 15.89
C VAL A 14 8.68 0.52 15.08
N ILE A 15 9.85 1.10 14.85
CA ILE A 15 10.94 0.51 14.09
C ILE A 15 11.86 -0.26 15.04
N HIS A 16 12.14 -1.51 14.67
CA HIS A 16 12.99 -2.43 15.42
C HIS A 16 14.07 -3.07 14.56
N HIS A 17 15.08 -3.64 15.22
CA HIS A 17 16.08 -4.50 14.60
C HIS A 17 16.06 -5.89 15.24
N ASN A 18 16.52 -6.90 14.50
CA ASN A 18 16.49 -8.27 14.99
C ASN A 18 17.52 -8.58 16.09
N ALA A 19 18.52 -7.70 16.28
CA ALA A 19 19.74 -8.01 17.03
C ALA A 19 20.42 -9.31 16.54
N GLY A 20 20.34 -9.56 15.23
CA GLY A 20 20.81 -10.79 14.60
C GLY A 20 20.63 -10.79 13.09
N THR A 21 21.36 -11.68 12.42
CA THR A 21 21.44 -11.75 10.95
C THR A 21 20.69 -12.95 10.36
N SER A 22 19.88 -13.66 11.17
CA SER A 22 19.05 -14.78 10.72
C SER A 22 17.56 -14.43 10.80
N ASP A 23 16.93 -14.32 9.63
CA ASP A 23 15.48 -14.12 9.46
C ASP A 23 14.69 -15.24 10.16
N GLU A 24 15.11 -16.49 9.98
CA GLU A 24 14.46 -17.64 10.61
C GLU A 24 14.56 -17.59 12.13
N ALA A 25 15.75 -17.29 12.67
CA ALA A 25 15.95 -17.21 14.11
C ALA A 25 15.09 -16.11 14.74
N ALA A 26 15.03 -14.93 14.11
CA ALA A 26 14.20 -13.82 14.58
C ALA A 26 12.72 -14.23 14.64
N ARG A 27 12.18 -14.72 13.52
CA ARG A 27 10.76 -15.15 13.45
C ARG A 27 10.41 -16.29 14.39
N ARG A 28 11.32 -17.24 14.62
CA ARG A 28 11.10 -18.36 15.53
C ARG A 28 10.77 -17.87 16.95
N THR A 29 11.31 -16.72 17.35
CA THR A 29 11.02 -16.06 18.65
C THR A 29 9.53 -15.80 18.84
N TRP A 30 8.79 -15.49 17.77
CA TRP A 30 7.38 -15.10 17.83
C TRP A 30 6.45 -16.26 17.49
N TYR A 31 6.82 -17.09 16.50
CA TYR A 31 5.98 -18.20 16.01
C TYR A 31 5.89 -19.35 17.01
N VAL A 32 6.94 -19.59 17.79
CA VAL A 32 6.96 -20.61 18.83
C VAL A 32 6.84 -19.92 20.18
N ALA A 33 6.01 -20.47 21.08
CA ALA A 33 5.98 -20.01 22.46
C ALA A 33 7.33 -20.34 23.12
N THR A 34 8.22 -19.36 23.19
CA THR A 34 9.57 -19.48 23.77
C THR A 34 9.61 -19.14 25.26
N GLY A 35 8.48 -18.73 25.86
CA GLY A 35 8.42 -18.17 27.21
C GLY A 35 8.86 -16.69 27.30
N VAL A 36 9.40 -16.12 26.21
CA VAL A 36 9.86 -14.71 26.14
C VAL A 36 8.71 -13.72 26.09
N GLY A 37 7.53 -14.13 25.59
CA GLY A 37 6.33 -13.30 25.61
C GLY A 37 6.28 -12.16 24.58
N THR A 38 7.22 -12.08 23.63
CA THR A 38 7.28 -11.02 22.60
C THR A 38 6.72 -11.46 21.25
N SER A 39 6.30 -10.51 20.42
CA SER A 39 5.90 -10.68 19.02
C SER A 39 5.97 -9.36 18.26
N ALA A 40 6.02 -9.41 16.93
CA ALA A 40 5.90 -8.25 16.05
C ALA A 40 4.88 -8.49 14.94
N HIS A 41 4.47 -7.42 14.25
CA HIS A 41 3.52 -7.53 13.14
C HIS A 41 4.23 -7.94 11.86
N TYR A 42 5.43 -7.40 11.63
CA TYR A 42 6.18 -7.65 10.41
C TYR A 42 7.65 -7.95 10.68
N GLN A 43 8.22 -8.84 9.86
CA GLN A 43 9.65 -9.00 9.66
C GLN A 43 10.00 -8.59 8.23
N VAL A 44 10.96 -7.69 8.09
CA VAL A 44 11.48 -7.25 6.80
C VAL A 44 12.88 -7.82 6.60
N ALA A 45 13.11 -8.37 5.41
CA ALA A 45 14.41 -8.81 4.91
C ALA A 45 14.60 -8.30 3.47
N ASP A 46 15.73 -8.65 2.87
CA ASP A 46 16.12 -8.16 1.53
C ASP A 46 15.16 -8.62 0.42
N ASP A 47 14.68 -9.86 0.51
CA ASP A 47 13.91 -10.54 -0.53
C ASP A 47 12.41 -10.64 -0.21
N LYS A 48 12.00 -10.33 1.02
CA LYS A 48 10.64 -10.58 1.50
C LYS A 48 10.24 -9.76 2.72
N ILE A 49 8.93 -9.74 2.94
CA ILE A 49 8.26 -9.21 4.11
C ILE A 49 7.34 -10.30 4.63
N TRP A 50 7.47 -10.66 5.90
CA TRP A 50 6.59 -11.61 6.56
C TRP A 50 5.54 -10.85 7.37
N GLY A 51 4.26 -11.20 7.21
CA GLY A 51 3.22 -10.86 8.17
C GLY A 51 3.24 -11.89 9.30
N CYS A 52 3.64 -11.47 10.48
CA CYS A 52 3.73 -12.34 11.65
C CYS A 52 2.41 -12.28 12.43
N VAL A 53 2.14 -11.18 13.12
CA VAL A 53 0.85 -10.93 13.79
C VAL A 53 -0.01 -10.01 12.92
N GLY A 54 -1.29 -10.36 12.75
CA GLY A 54 -2.26 -9.51 12.05
C GLY A 54 -2.38 -8.15 12.72
N GLU A 55 -2.48 -7.08 11.94
CA GLU A 55 -2.51 -5.71 12.46
C GLU A 55 -3.75 -5.42 13.34
N GLU A 56 -4.83 -6.19 13.16
CA GLU A 56 -6.04 -6.17 14.01
C GLU A 56 -5.79 -6.68 15.44
N SER A 57 -4.74 -7.47 15.65
CA SER A 57 -4.33 -8.00 16.94
C SER A 57 -3.12 -7.24 17.48
N VAL A 58 -3.03 -7.06 18.80
CA VAL A 58 -1.92 -6.39 19.50
C VAL A 58 -0.69 -7.30 19.56
N ALA A 59 0.35 -7.01 18.78
CA ALA A 59 1.67 -7.63 18.97
C ALA A 59 2.41 -7.01 20.17
N TYR A 60 3.21 -7.81 20.89
CA TYR A 60 3.91 -7.41 22.11
C TYR A 60 5.36 -7.07 21.82
N HIS A 61 5.62 -5.94 21.14
CA HIS A 61 6.96 -5.60 20.63
C HIS A 61 7.66 -4.46 21.40
N ALA A 62 6.92 -3.49 21.93
CA ALA A 62 7.49 -2.23 22.40
C ALA A 62 7.95 -2.24 23.87
N GLY A 63 7.57 -3.26 24.65
CA GLY A 63 7.75 -3.27 26.11
C GLY A 63 6.83 -2.28 26.86
N ASP A 64 5.97 -1.56 26.14
CA ASP A 64 4.94 -0.66 26.68
C ASP A 64 3.59 -1.04 26.08
N TYR A 65 2.67 -1.54 26.90
CA TYR A 65 1.39 -2.08 26.43
C TYR A 65 0.49 -1.02 25.78
N PRO A 66 0.31 0.18 26.36
CA PRO A 66 -0.43 1.26 25.70
C PRO A 66 0.12 1.60 24.31
N THR A 67 1.45 1.62 24.13
CA THR A 67 2.06 1.79 22.80
C THR A 67 1.75 0.61 21.88
N ASN A 68 1.95 -0.63 22.34
CA ASN A 68 1.61 -1.84 21.57
C ASN A 68 0.18 -1.79 21.02
N GLN A 69 -0.78 -1.36 21.84
CA GLN A 69 -2.20 -1.28 21.46
C GLN A 69 -2.46 -0.31 20.30
N ARG A 70 -1.63 0.70 20.08
CA ARG A 70 -1.81 1.76 19.05
C ARG A 70 -0.73 1.75 17.98
N SER A 71 0.16 0.76 17.96
CA SER A 71 1.27 0.70 17.02
C SER A 71 1.35 -0.57 16.20
N ILE A 72 1.92 -0.43 15.00
CA ILE A 72 2.48 -1.54 14.22
C ILE A 72 3.98 -1.63 14.53
N GLY A 73 4.46 -2.83 14.79
CA GLY A 73 5.86 -3.13 15.08
C GLY A 73 6.50 -3.81 13.87
N ILE A 74 7.57 -3.21 13.35
CA ILE A 74 8.30 -3.68 12.17
C ILE A 74 9.75 -4.00 12.55
N GLU A 75 10.10 -5.27 12.42
CA GLU A 75 11.42 -5.82 12.70
C GLU A 75 12.26 -5.92 11.43
N HIS A 76 13.53 -5.54 11.50
CA HIS A 76 14.42 -5.47 10.35
C HIS A 76 15.61 -6.42 10.51
N LEU A 77 15.80 -7.27 9.51
CA LEU A 77 16.95 -8.16 9.45
C LEU A 77 18.24 -7.35 9.37
N ASN A 78 19.12 -7.53 10.35
CA ASN A 78 20.44 -6.92 10.29
C ASN A 78 21.31 -7.59 9.23
N ASN A 79 22.17 -6.80 8.58
CA ASN A 79 23.22 -7.30 7.69
C ASN A 79 24.61 -7.30 8.35
N SER A 80 24.68 -6.85 9.61
CA SER A 80 25.86 -6.84 10.46
C SER A 80 25.48 -7.22 11.89
N GLY A 81 26.49 -7.52 12.72
CA GLY A 81 26.34 -7.78 14.16
C GLY A 81 27.07 -6.74 15.00
N ALA A 82 26.95 -6.86 16.33
CA ALA A 82 27.60 -5.96 17.27
C ALA A 82 29.08 -5.64 16.93
N PRO A 83 29.52 -4.39 17.12
CA PRO A 83 28.77 -3.29 17.74
C PRO A 83 27.82 -2.56 16.77
N ASN A 84 27.97 -2.76 15.45
CA ASN A 84 27.20 -2.03 14.45
C ASN A 84 26.03 -2.89 13.97
N TRP A 85 24.82 -2.42 14.13
CA TRP A 85 23.59 -3.13 13.78
C TRP A 85 22.91 -2.47 12.58
N THR A 86 23.59 -2.46 11.43
CA THR A 86 23.04 -1.90 10.19
C THR A 86 22.05 -2.86 9.54
N ILE A 87 21.33 -2.36 8.53
CA ILE A 87 20.47 -3.13 7.62
C ILE A 87 20.87 -2.83 6.18
N SER A 88 20.52 -3.71 5.25
CA SER A 88 20.84 -3.51 3.83
C SER A 88 19.95 -2.46 3.18
N GLU A 89 20.38 -1.93 2.03
CA GLU A 89 19.54 -1.07 1.18
C GLU A 89 18.27 -1.78 0.68
N ALA A 90 18.30 -3.09 0.48
CA ALA A 90 17.13 -3.85 0.06
C ALA A 90 16.09 -3.92 1.19
N THR A 91 16.54 -4.16 2.42
CA THR A 91 15.69 -4.11 3.61
C THR A 91 15.11 -2.70 3.82
N TYR A 92 15.89 -1.62 3.65
CA TYR A 92 15.37 -0.24 3.64
C TYR A 92 14.25 -0.05 2.60
N ARG A 93 14.45 -0.49 1.35
CA ARG A 93 13.45 -0.35 0.28
C ARG A 93 12.16 -1.12 0.56
N ASN A 94 12.26 -2.34 1.09
CA ASN A 94 11.09 -3.14 1.43
C ASN A 94 10.33 -2.52 2.61
N SER A 95 11.04 -2.07 3.63
CA SER A 95 10.43 -1.38 4.77
C SER A 95 9.74 -0.07 4.35
N ALA A 96 10.39 0.75 3.52
CA ALA A 96 9.80 1.99 3.03
C ALA A 96 8.47 1.77 2.28
N LYS A 97 8.37 0.70 1.47
CA LYS A 97 7.11 0.32 0.81
C LYS A 97 6.03 -0.07 1.81
N LEU A 98 6.39 -0.88 2.80
CA LEU A 98 5.47 -1.31 3.85
C LEU A 98 4.99 -0.14 4.71
N ILE A 99 5.90 0.75 5.12
CA ILE A 99 5.57 1.96 5.87
C ILE A 99 4.60 2.84 5.09
N ALA A 100 4.88 3.11 3.80
CA ALA A 100 4.01 3.92 2.96
C ALA A 100 2.60 3.31 2.84
N ASP A 101 2.50 1.99 2.67
CA ASP A 101 1.24 1.26 2.62
C ASP A 101 0.46 1.33 3.94
N ILE A 102 1.10 1.04 5.08
CA ILE A 102 0.49 1.15 6.42
C ILE A 102 0.01 2.58 6.66
N CYS A 103 0.86 3.57 6.39
CA CYS A 103 0.52 4.98 6.57
C CYS A 103 -0.69 5.39 5.71
N GLN A 104 -0.76 4.93 4.47
CA GLN A 104 -1.92 5.16 3.61
C GLN A 104 -3.18 4.48 4.18
N ARG A 105 -3.08 3.21 4.60
CA ARG A 105 -4.22 2.43 5.10
C ARG A 105 -4.82 2.99 6.39
N TYR A 106 -3.99 3.47 7.31
CA TYR A 106 -4.44 4.01 8.60
C TYR A 106 -4.56 5.54 8.64
N GLY A 107 -4.18 6.24 7.56
CA GLY A 107 -4.16 7.70 7.52
C GLY A 107 -3.13 8.31 8.48
N ILE A 108 -1.97 7.66 8.60
CA ILE A 108 -0.86 8.10 9.45
C ILE A 108 0.09 8.98 8.63
N PRO A 109 0.46 10.18 9.10
CA PRO A 109 1.50 10.97 8.45
C PRO A 109 2.84 10.23 8.39
N ILE A 110 3.51 10.27 7.25
CA ILE A 110 4.86 9.69 7.09
C ILE A 110 5.88 10.69 7.64
N ASP A 111 6.06 10.69 8.96
CA ASP A 111 6.98 11.58 9.67
C ASP A 111 7.59 10.89 10.93
N ARG A 112 8.51 11.59 11.60
CA ARG A 112 9.19 11.10 12.80
C ARG A 112 8.37 11.17 14.09
N ASN A 113 7.18 11.79 14.07
CA ASN A 113 6.26 11.76 15.19
C ASN A 113 5.44 10.47 15.23
N HIS A 114 5.23 9.85 14.06
CA HIS A 114 4.45 8.63 13.91
C HIS A 114 5.30 7.41 13.56
N ILE A 115 6.51 7.59 13.04
CA ILE A 115 7.48 6.52 12.78
C ILE A 115 8.64 6.70 13.75
N VAL A 116 8.64 5.91 14.82
CA VAL A 116 9.49 6.12 15.99
C VAL A 116 10.42 4.93 16.24
N PRO A 117 11.62 5.15 16.80
CA PRO A 117 12.52 4.07 17.16
C PRO A 117 12.09 3.43 18.48
N HIS A 118 12.31 2.12 18.66
CA HIS A 118 11.96 1.43 19.90
C HIS A 118 12.57 2.06 21.16
N GLN A 119 13.82 2.51 21.11
CA GLN A 119 14.50 3.22 22.21
C GLN A 119 13.80 4.51 22.67
N SER A 120 12.89 5.09 21.88
CA SER A 120 12.09 6.23 22.33
C SER A 120 10.90 5.84 23.22
N ILE A 121 10.60 4.54 23.31
CA ILE A 121 9.46 3.98 24.05
C ILE A 121 9.94 3.25 25.32
N SER A 122 11.04 2.50 25.23
CA SER A 122 11.60 1.75 26.36
C SER A 122 13.13 1.79 26.36
N ALA A 123 13.74 1.45 27.50
CA ALA A 123 15.20 1.43 27.66
C ALA A 123 15.81 0.24 26.90
N THR A 124 16.26 0.48 25.66
CA THR A 124 16.86 -0.52 24.77
C THR A 124 17.82 0.16 23.79
N ALA A 125 18.74 -0.60 23.20
CA ALA A 125 19.58 -0.13 22.09
C ALA A 125 18.88 -0.26 20.72
N CYS A 126 17.72 -0.93 20.66
CA CYS A 126 16.91 -1.06 19.46
C CYS A 126 16.43 0.33 18.99
N PRO A 127 16.58 0.71 17.71
CA PRO A 127 16.75 -0.15 16.54
C PRO A 127 18.20 -0.29 16.04
N GLY A 128 19.20 -0.08 16.89
CA GLY A 128 20.60 -0.08 16.47
C GLY A 128 20.89 1.07 15.50
N ASP A 129 21.57 0.77 14.39
CA ASP A 129 22.04 1.79 13.44
C ASP A 129 21.07 2.08 12.29
N ILE A 130 19.80 1.73 12.44
CA ILE A 130 18.79 2.02 11.41
C ILE A 130 18.57 3.54 11.34
N ASP A 131 18.83 4.13 10.17
CA ASP A 131 18.56 5.53 9.86
C ASP A 131 17.05 5.71 9.58
N LEU A 132 16.32 6.14 10.61
CA LEU A 132 14.88 6.39 10.50
C LEU A 132 14.55 7.57 9.59
N ASP A 133 15.42 8.57 9.47
CA ASP A 133 15.15 9.69 8.58
C ASP A 133 15.27 9.25 7.12
N LYS A 134 16.20 8.36 6.82
CA LYS A 134 16.27 7.68 5.52
C LYS A 134 15.02 6.84 5.25
N LEU A 135 14.56 6.04 6.21
CA LEU A 135 13.31 5.27 6.06
C LEU A 135 12.12 6.18 5.76
N VAL A 136 11.96 7.27 6.51
CA VAL A 136 10.89 8.24 6.32
C VAL A 136 10.97 8.88 4.93
N ARG A 137 12.16 9.35 4.50
CA ARG A 137 12.36 9.91 3.16
C ARG A 137 11.96 8.92 2.06
N MET A 138 12.44 7.68 2.15
CA MET A 138 12.13 6.64 1.17
C MET A 138 10.63 6.29 1.15
N ALA A 139 9.97 6.24 2.31
CA ALA A 139 8.54 5.99 2.38
C ALA A 139 7.72 7.15 1.78
N GLN A 140 8.13 8.40 2.00
CA GLN A 140 7.53 9.57 1.36
C GLN A 140 7.68 9.53 -0.17
N GLU A 141 8.85 9.13 -0.67
CA GLU A 141 9.10 8.95 -2.10
C GLU A 141 8.19 7.87 -2.71
N VAL A 142 8.03 6.73 -2.03
CA VAL A 142 7.10 5.67 -2.44
C VAL A 142 5.66 6.20 -2.50
N ALA A 143 5.19 6.87 -1.45
CA ALA A 143 3.84 7.43 -1.40
C ALA A 143 3.60 8.47 -2.51
N LYS A 144 4.59 9.33 -2.78
CA LYS A 144 4.54 10.31 -3.87
C LYS A 144 4.50 9.61 -5.23
N GLY A 145 5.34 8.61 -5.47
CA GLY A 145 5.34 7.83 -6.71
C GLY A 145 3.98 7.16 -6.97
N ALA A 146 3.37 6.56 -5.94
CA ALA A 146 2.04 5.98 -6.03
C ALA A 146 0.96 7.04 -6.33
N SER A 147 1.07 8.23 -5.73
CA SER A 147 0.15 9.35 -5.99
C SER A 147 0.25 9.87 -7.43
N LEU A 148 1.47 9.95 -7.99
CA LEU A 148 1.71 10.34 -9.38
C LEU A 148 1.17 9.30 -10.35
N ALA A 149 1.44 8.01 -10.12
CA ALA A 149 0.88 6.93 -10.93
C ALA A 149 -0.67 6.89 -10.87
N LYS A 150 -1.26 7.16 -9.70
CA LYS A 150 -2.72 7.31 -9.56
C LYS A 150 -3.23 8.55 -10.29
N SER A 151 -2.50 9.66 -10.25
CA SER A 151 -2.85 10.87 -11.00
C SER A 151 -2.75 10.67 -12.51
N GLU A 152 -1.76 9.93 -13.01
CA GLU A 152 -1.60 9.63 -14.44
C GLU A 152 -2.67 8.67 -14.94
N THR A 153 -3.03 7.65 -14.16
CA THR A 153 -4.16 6.74 -14.49
C THR A 153 -5.51 7.47 -14.46
N VAL A 154 -5.72 8.42 -13.54
CA VAL A 154 -6.90 9.29 -13.52
C VAL A 154 -6.86 10.32 -14.66
N ALA A 155 -5.70 10.87 -15.01
CA ALA A 155 -5.55 11.80 -16.12
C ALA A 155 -5.79 11.13 -17.48
N GLN A 156 -5.44 9.84 -17.64
CA GLN A 156 -5.83 9.04 -18.81
C GLN A 156 -7.33 8.69 -18.86
N SER A 157 -8.04 8.73 -17.72
CA SER A 157 -9.52 8.66 -17.66
C SER A 157 -10.20 10.04 -17.78
N GLY A 158 -9.39 11.11 -17.91
CA GLY A 158 -9.86 12.47 -18.17
C GLY A 158 -10.68 12.53 -19.45
N SER A 159 -11.72 13.37 -19.45
CA SER A 159 -12.69 13.34 -20.54
C SER A 159 -12.04 13.67 -21.89
N PHE A 160 -12.10 12.77 -22.85
CA PHE A 160 -11.55 12.97 -24.19
C PHE A 160 -12.64 12.96 -25.25
N ARG A 161 -12.36 13.56 -26.41
CA ARG A 161 -13.31 13.63 -27.51
C ARG A 161 -13.08 12.49 -28.49
N VAL A 162 -14.17 11.94 -29.01
CA VAL A 162 -14.15 10.91 -30.05
C VAL A 162 -15.09 11.30 -31.18
N LYS A 163 -14.73 10.95 -32.42
CA LYS A 163 -15.60 11.09 -33.58
C LYS A 163 -16.18 9.73 -33.96
N VAL A 164 -17.51 9.60 -33.85
CA VAL A 164 -18.24 8.44 -34.37
C VAL A 164 -18.24 8.51 -35.90
N VAL A 165 -17.71 7.48 -36.54
CA VAL A 165 -17.54 7.40 -38.00
C VAL A 165 -18.55 6.46 -38.68
N VAL A 166 -19.37 5.76 -37.91
CA VAL A 166 -20.43 4.86 -38.40
C VAL A 166 -21.79 5.54 -38.29
N LYS A 167 -22.73 5.21 -39.20
CA LYS A 167 -24.05 5.85 -39.28
C LYS A 167 -24.87 5.69 -38.00
N ASP A 168 -24.89 4.49 -37.44
CA ASP A 168 -25.70 4.12 -36.29
C ASP A 168 -24.89 3.29 -35.28
N LEU A 169 -24.25 3.94 -34.32
CA LEU A 169 -23.54 3.26 -33.23
C LEU A 169 -24.50 3.06 -32.04
N ASN A 170 -24.74 1.81 -31.64
CA ASN A 170 -25.59 1.52 -30.48
C ASN A 170 -25.00 2.15 -29.21
N VAL A 171 -25.84 2.89 -28.48
CA VAL A 171 -25.56 3.32 -27.10
C VAL A 171 -26.22 2.30 -26.17
N ARG A 172 -25.50 1.85 -25.14
CA ARG A 172 -25.95 0.81 -24.21
C ARG A 172 -25.94 1.31 -22.77
N LYS A 173 -26.84 0.76 -21.94
CA LYS A 173 -26.94 1.15 -20.51
C LYS A 173 -25.71 0.76 -19.69
N ALA A 174 -24.96 -0.26 -20.11
CA ALA A 174 -23.73 -0.72 -19.49
C ALA A 174 -22.68 -1.08 -20.56
N PRO A 175 -21.38 -1.13 -20.24
CA PRO A 175 -20.32 -1.47 -21.18
C PRO A 175 -20.31 -2.97 -21.47
N SER A 176 -21.32 -3.46 -22.18
CA SER A 176 -21.42 -4.87 -22.59
C SER A 176 -22.26 -5.00 -23.85
N LEU A 177 -21.92 -5.94 -24.72
CA LEU A 177 -22.70 -6.31 -25.90
C LEU A 177 -24.08 -6.87 -25.54
N SER A 178 -24.24 -7.42 -24.33
CA SER A 178 -25.50 -7.95 -23.81
C SER A 178 -26.39 -6.88 -23.17
N ALA A 179 -25.84 -5.71 -22.84
CA ALA A 179 -26.58 -4.66 -22.14
C ALA A 179 -27.69 -4.06 -23.01
N ALA A 180 -28.82 -3.71 -22.38
CA ALA A 180 -29.95 -3.08 -23.04
C ALA A 180 -29.53 -1.80 -23.80
N LYS A 181 -30.04 -1.66 -25.03
CA LYS A 181 -29.82 -0.46 -25.84
C LYS A 181 -30.54 0.73 -25.20
N SER A 182 -29.83 1.84 -25.01
CA SER A 182 -30.39 3.11 -24.52
C SER A 182 -30.60 4.14 -25.63
N GLY A 183 -30.03 3.91 -26.81
CA GLY A 183 -30.20 4.78 -27.97
C GLY A 183 -29.19 4.49 -29.07
N VAL A 184 -29.02 5.47 -29.96
CA VAL A 184 -28.06 5.41 -31.07
C VAL A 184 -27.28 6.72 -31.13
N ALA A 185 -25.95 6.63 -31.15
CA ALA A 185 -25.06 7.74 -31.41
C ALA A 185 -24.87 7.87 -32.92
N LYS A 186 -25.34 8.99 -33.48
CA LYS A 186 -25.14 9.35 -34.89
C LYS A 186 -23.70 9.80 -35.14
N MET A 187 -23.30 9.86 -36.40
CA MET A 187 -21.99 10.42 -36.77
C MET A 187 -21.82 11.84 -36.20
N GLY A 188 -20.69 12.08 -35.54
CA GLY A 188 -20.48 13.32 -34.81
C GLY A 188 -19.38 13.19 -33.78
N VAL A 189 -19.11 14.29 -33.06
CA VAL A 189 -18.10 14.32 -32.00
C VAL A 189 -18.77 14.21 -30.63
N TYR A 190 -18.29 13.29 -29.82
CA TYR A 190 -18.79 13.00 -28.48
C TYR A 190 -17.67 13.16 -27.46
N THR A 191 -18.04 13.49 -26.22
CA THR A 191 -17.10 13.51 -25.10
C THR A 191 -17.29 12.25 -24.27
N ILE A 192 -16.20 11.51 -24.07
CA ILE A 192 -16.13 10.33 -23.22
C ILE A 192 -15.66 10.77 -21.84
N THR A 193 -16.25 10.22 -20.77
CA THR A 193 -15.96 10.61 -19.37
C THR A 193 -15.44 9.46 -18.51
N GLU A 194 -15.54 8.24 -19.01
CA GLU A 194 -15.13 7.01 -18.33
C GLU A 194 -14.87 5.98 -19.44
N THR A 195 -13.82 5.17 -19.30
CA THR A 195 -13.57 4.02 -20.17
C THR A 195 -13.58 2.72 -19.39
N LYS A 196 -14.04 1.64 -20.03
CA LYS A 196 -14.02 0.28 -19.47
C LYS A 196 -13.76 -0.74 -20.57
N THR A 197 -12.97 -1.77 -20.27
CA THR A 197 -12.76 -2.91 -21.16
C THR A 197 -13.70 -4.04 -20.75
N ALA A 198 -14.53 -4.51 -21.68
CA ALA A 198 -15.49 -5.59 -21.45
C ALA A 198 -15.92 -6.20 -22.78
N ASP A 199 -16.22 -7.50 -22.79
CA ASP A 199 -16.60 -8.27 -23.99
C ASP A 199 -15.62 -8.13 -25.16
N GLY A 200 -14.32 -7.96 -24.88
CA GLY A 200 -13.29 -7.74 -25.91
C GLY A 200 -13.30 -6.35 -26.55
N HIS A 201 -14.12 -5.42 -26.04
CA HIS A 201 -14.21 -4.05 -26.54
C HIS A 201 -13.80 -3.04 -25.46
N GLU A 202 -13.20 -1.94 -25.89
CA GLU A 202 -13.10 -0.73 -25.08
C GLU A 202 -14.40 0.06 -25.22
N TRP A 203 -15.01 0.43 -24.10
CA TRP A 203 -16.25 1.17 -24.02
C TRP A 203 -16.00 2.56 -23.45
N GLY A 204 -16.69 3.57 -23.98
CA GLY A 204 -16.65 4.94 -23.47
C GLY A 204 -18.03 5.41 -23.03
N LYS A 205 -18.11 5.98 -21.83
CA LYS A 205 -19.34 6.59 -21.29
C LYS A 205 -19.51 8.01 -21.81
N LEU A 206 -20.63 8.26 -22.47
CA LEU A 206 -20.97 9.57 -23.03
C LEU A 206 -21.22 10.59 -21.91
N LYS A 207 -20.61 11.78 -22.02
CA LYS A 207 -20.83 12.92 -21.11
C LYS A 207 -22.30 13.32 -20.99
N SER A 208 -23.10 13.07 -22.02
CA SER A 208 -24.55 13.33 -22.03
C SER A 208 -25.34 12.45 -21.05
N GLY A 209 -24.73 11.39 -20.49
CA GLY A 209 -25.42 10.42 -19.66
C GLY A 209 -26.26 9.39 -20.45
N ALA A 210 -26.27 9.47 -21.79
CA ALA A 210 -27.06 8.58 -22.64
C ALA A 210 -26.63 7.11 -22.57
N GLY A 211 -25.40 6.83 -22.11
CA GLY A 211 -24.87 5.48 -21.89
C GLY A 211 -23.47 5.30 -22.46
N TRP A 212 -23.17 4.06 -22.83
CA TRP A 212 -21.86 3.59 -23.26
C TRP A 212 -21.85 3.30 -24.76
N ILE A 213 -20.78 3.68 -25.43
CA ILE A 213 -20.51 3.33 -26.84
C ILE A 213 -19.22 2.52 -26.94
N ALA A 214 -19.14 1.59 -27.90
CA ALA A 214 -17.91 0.87 -28.17
C ALA A 214 -16.92 1.77 -28.92
N LEU A 215 -15.73 1.97 -28.36
CA LEU A 215 -14.69 2.83 -28.91
C LEU A 215 -13.95 2.19 -30.10
N THR A 216 -14.15 0.90 -30.36
CA THR A 216 -13.67 0.23 -31.58
C THR A 216 -14.18 0.91 -32.87
N TYR A 217 -15.32 1.61 -32.82
CA TYR A 217 -15.97 2.24 -33.99
C TYR A 217 -15.86 3.77 -34.01
N VAL A 218 -14.93 4.34 -33.25
CA VAL A 218 -14.71 5.79 -33.19
C VAL A 218 -13.24 6.13 -33.44
N LYS A 219 -12.99 7.37 -33.85
CA LYS A 219 -11.63 7.93 -33.91
C LYS A 219 -11.43 8.86 -32.72
N ARG A 220 -10.37 8.63 -31.94
CA ARG A 220 -9.96 9.56 -30.88
C ARG A 220 -9.47 10.87 -31.51
N LEU A 221 -9.85 12.01 -30.93
CA LEU A 221 -9.45 13.35 -31.35
C LEU A 221 -8.40 13.91 -30.38
#